data_AF-A0A444KGZ8-F1
#
_entry.id   AF-A0A444KGZ8-F1
#
_cell.length_a   1.000
_cell.length_b   1.000
_cell.length_c   1.000
_cell.angle_alpha   90.00
_cell.angle_beta   90.00
_cell.angle_gamma   90.00
#
_symmetry.space_group_name_H-M   'P 1'
#
loop_
_entity.id
_entity.type
_entity.pdbx_description
1 polymer ?
#
loop_
_entity_poly.entity_id
_entity_poly.type
_entity_poly.pdbx_seq_one_letter_code
_entity_poly.pdbx_strand_id
1 'polypeptide(L)' 'LYRLTEPALRPIRRFMPDLGGIDISPIILLLILFFIRQFLVTTVWSWVVAGG' A
#
# COMPACT_ATOMS: atom_id res chain seq x y z
N LEU A 1 -14.29 -0.77 -11.11
CA LEU A 1 -13.07 -1.01 -10.31
C LEU A 1 -12.27 0.27 -10.04
N TYR A 2 -11.90 1.06 -11.06
CA TYR A 2 -11.10 2.29 -10.91
C TYR A 2 -11.67 3.35 -9.94
N ARG A 3 -13.01 3.50 -9.85
CA ARG A 3 -13.63 4.51 -8.98
C ARG A 3 -13.47 4.24 -7.48
N LEU A 4 -13.25 2.98 -7.07
CA LEU A 4 -13.08 2.63 -5.66
C LEU A 4 -11.66 2.90 -5.17
N THR A 5 -10.67 2.76 -6.05
CA THR A 5 -9.26 2.98 -5.72
C THR A 5 -8.82 4.42 -5.98
N GLU A 6 -9.57 5.19 -6.76
CA GLU A 6 -9.29 6.59 -7.09
C GLU A 6 -8.98 7.48 -5.87
N PRO A 7 -9.74 7.42 -4.76
CA PRO A 7 -9.46 8.23 -3.57
C PRO A 7 -8.08 7.93 -2.96
N ALA A 8 -7.66 6.67 -3.01
CA ALA A 8 -6.35 6.23 -2.49
C ALA A 8 -5.21 6.47 -3.50
N LEU A 9 -5.49 6.40 -4.80
CA LEU A 9 -4.50 6.66 -5.85
C LEU A 9 -4.19 8.15 -6.00
N ARG A 10 -5.16 9.03 -5.77
CA ARG A 10 -5.01 10.49 -5.91
C ARG A 10 -3.87 11.08 -5.06
N PRO A 11 -3.72 10.75 -3.76
CA PRO A 11 -2.56 11.20 -2.99
C PRO A 11 -1.25 10.58 -3.49
N ILE A 12 -1.23 9.28 -3.82
CA ILE A 12 -0.03 8.60 -4.32
C ILE A 12 0.50 9.29 -5.59
N ARG A 13 -0.38 9.60 -6.54
CA ARG A 13 -0.05 10.33 -7.78
C ARG A 13 0.60 11.68 -7.53
N ARG A 14 0.24 12.38 -6.43
CA ARG A 14 0.83 13.68 -6.08
C ARG A 14 2.27 13.59 -5.58
N PHE A 15 2.69 12.42 -5.11
CA PHE A 15 4.05 12.17 -4.64
C PHE A 15 4.95 11.51 -5.68
N MET A 16 4.37 10.99 -6.78
CA MET A 16 5.17 10.39 -7.84
C MET A 16 5.84 11.46 -8.71
N PRO A 17 7.11 11.25 -9.11
CA PRO A 17 7.74 12.06 -10.14
C PRO A 17 7.04 11.83 -11.49
N ASP A 18 7.33 12.67 -12.48
CA ASP A 18 6.80 12.49 -13.82
C ASP A 18 7.50 11.31 -14.50
N LEU A 19 6.77 10.21 -14.70
CA LEU A 19 7.29 8.93 -15.17
C LEU A 19 6.97 8.71 -16.66
N GLY A 20 6.91 9.79 -17.43
CA GLY A 20 6.67 9.73 -18.88
C GLY A 20 5.25 9.29 -19.25
N GLY A 21 4.26 9.67 -18.44
CA GLY A 21 2.84 9.38 -18.69
C GLY A 21 2.35 7.99 -18.25
N ILE A 22 3.23 7.15 -17.68
CA ILE A 22 2.84 5.86 -17.11
C ILE A 22 2.43 6.04 -15.65
N ASP A 23 1.20 5.66 -15.31
CA ASP A 23 0.73 5.69 -13.93
C ASP A 23 1.14 4.43 -13.15
N ILE A 24 2.19 4.56 -12.34
CA ILE A 24 2.71 3.48 -11.48
C ILE A 24 2.02 3.47 -10.10
N SER A 25 1.11 4.42 -9.83
CA SER A 25 0.40 4.52 -8.54
C SER A 25 -0.37 3.26 -8.16
N PRO A 26 -1.00 2.51 -9.08
CA PRO A 26 -1.66 1.25 -8.73
C PRO A 26 -0.70 0.23 -8.14
N ILE A 27 0.52 0.13 -8.68
CA ILE A 27 1.55 -0.79 -8.19
C ILE A 27 2.03 -0.34 -6.81
N ILE A 28 2.28 0.97 -6.63
CA ILE A 28 2.67 1.52 -5.33
C ILE A 28 1.59 1.28 -4.27
N LEU A 29 0.32 1.49 -4.61
CA LEU A 29 -0.81 1.21 -3.72
C LEU A 29 -0.82 -0.27 -3.30
N LEU A 30 -0.62 -1.19 -4.25
CA LEU A 30 -0.53 -2.63 -3.95
C LEU A 30 0.64 -2.94 -3.02
N LEU A 31 1.83 -2.37 -3.25
CA LEU A 31 3.01 -2.57 -2.41
C LEU A 31 2.76 -2.07 -0.97
N ILE A 32 2.13 -0.92 -0.80
CA ILE A 32 1.75 -0.39 0.52
C ILE A 32 0.77 -1.34 1.21
N LEU A 33 -0.25 -1.84 0.51
CA LEU A 33 -1.21 -2.79 1.07
C LEU A 33 -0.54 -4.12 1.47
N PHE A 34 0.36 -4.64 0.64
CA PHE A 34 1.14 -5.82 0.95
C PHE A 34 2.03 -5.61 2.18
N PHE A 35 2.71 -4.47 2.25
CA PHE A 35 3.54 -4.09 3.39
C PHE A 35 2.72 -4.02 4.67
N ILE A 36 1.60 -3.28 4.67
CA ILE A 36 0.71 -3.17 5.83
C ILE A 36 0.21 -4.54 6.26
N ARG A 37 -0.26 -5.37 5.31
CA ARG A 37 -0.71 -6.72 5.59
C ARG A 37 0.39 -7.56 6.25
N GLN A 38 1.60 -7.57 5.68
CA GLN A 38 2.71 -8.34 6.24
C GLN A 38 3.13 -7.79 7.60
N PHE A 39 3.26 -6.48 7.74
CA PHE A 39 3.62 -5.84 9.01
C PHE A 39 2.61 -6.15 10.12
N LEU A 40 1.31 -6.08 9.83
CA LEU A 40 0.27 -6.43 10.78
C LEU A 40 0.33 -7.91 11.14
N VAL A 41 0.45 -8.81 10.14
CA VAL A 41 0.55 -10.25 10.39
C VAL A 41 1.77 -10.57 11.24
N THR A 42 2.95 -10.06 10.89
CA THR A 42 4.18 -10.35 11.63
C THR A 42 4.18 -9.73 13.02
N THR A 43 3.67 -8.52 13.19
CA THR A 43 3.61 -7.86 14.51
C THR A 43 2.59 -8.55 15.41
N VAL A 44 1.39 -8.84 14.91
CA VAL A 44 0.34 -9.54 15.67
C VAL A 44 0.79 -10.96 15.97
N TRP A 45 1.32 -11.69 14.99
CA TRP A 45 1.85 -13.04 15.20
C TRP A 45 2.99 -13.03 16.21
N SER A 46 3.92 -12.09 16.08
CA SER A 46 5.02 -11.94 17.03
C SER A 46 4.51 -11.62 18.44
N TRP A 47 3.49 -10.77 18.58
CA TRP A 47 2.90 -10.47 19.89
C TRP A 47 2.19 -11.68 20.50
N VAL A 48 1.39 -12.41 19.70
CA VAL A 48 0.69 -13.63 20.12
C VAL A 48 1.67 -14.74 20.50
N VAL A 49 2.75 -14.94 19.73
CA VAL A 49 3.74 -16.00 20.00
C VAL A 49 4.73 -15.60 21.11
N ALA A 50 5.09 -14.31 21.22
CA ALA A 50 5.97 -13.82 22.28
C ALA A 50 5.29 -13.76 23.66
N GLY A 51 4.02 -14.18 23.76
CA GLY A 51 3.32 -14.28 25.04
C GLY A 51 2.83 -12.93 25.55
N GLY A 52 2.26 -12.11 24.66
CA GLY A 52 1.10 -11.33 25.08
C GLY A 52 0.03 -12.22 25.70
#